data_AF-N8VBQ8-F1
#
_entry.id   AF-N8VBQ8-F1
#
_cell.length_a   1.000
_cell.length_b   1.000
_cell.length_c   1.000
_cell.angle_alpha   90.00
_cell.angle_beta   90.00
_cell.angle_gamma   90.00
#
_symmetry.space_group_name_H-M   'P 1'
#
loop_
_entity.id
_entity.type
_entity.pdbx_description
1 polymer ?
#
loop_
_entity_poly.entity_id
_entity_poly.type
_entity_poly.pdbx_seq_one_letter_code
_entity_poly.pdbx_strand_id
1 'polypeptide(L)' 'MGRNLGVEYKMRMSQELKDKIAESAKELNRSMNADIVARLEESFEQKSFESLENVPTEDLMKELAKRLDGFSVVAK' A
#
# COMPACT_ATOMS: atom_id res chain seq x y z
N MET A 1 -9.12 -20.54 12.27
CA MET A 1 -8.83 -19.74 11.05
C MET A 1 -9.98 -19.94 10.09
N GLY A 2 -10.89 -18.96 10.01
CA GLY A 2 -12.10 -19.05 9.21
C GLY A 2 -11.79 -18.96 7.73
N ARG A 3 -12.17 -20.00 6.99
CA ARG A 3 -12.07 -20.07 5.52
C ARG A 3 -13.04 -19.05 4.92
N ASN A 4 -12.53 -17.93 4.39
CA ASN A 4 -13.28 -16.94 3.61
C ASN A 4 -13.68 -17.50 2.22
N LEU A 5 -14.31 -18.67 2.16
CA LEU A 5 -14.64 -19.39 0.91
C LEU A 5 -16.05 -19.10 0.38
N GLY A 6 -16.82 -18.19 1.00
CA GLY A 6 -18.27 -18.14 0.79
C GLY A 6 -18.82 -16.99 -0.07
N VAL A 7 -18.06 -15.91 -0.29
CA VAL A 7 -18.62 -14.69 -0.89
C VAL A 7 -17.80 -14.30 -2.10
N GLU A 8 -18.29 -14.67 -3.29
CA GLU A 8 -17.77 -14.19 -4.55
C GLU A 8 -18.44 -12.85 -4.90
N TYR A 9 -17.64 -11.79 -4.97
CA TYR A 9 -18.13 -10.48 -5.41
C TYR A 9 -17.84 -10.31 -6.91
N LYS A 10 -18.90 -10.22 -7.73
CA LYS A 10 -18.77 -9.95 -9.17
C LYS A 10 -18.47 -8.47 -9.41
N MET A 11 -17.20 -8.13 -9.51
CA MET A 11 -16.75 -6.78 -9.85
C MET A 11 -16.93 -6.46 -11.33
N ARG A 12 -17.39 -5.24 -11.62
CA ARG A 12 -17.33 -4.65 -12.96
C ARG A 12 -16.10 -3.75 -13.03
N MET A 13 -15.27 -3.95 -14.03
CA MET A 13 -14.06 -3.16 -14.28
C MET A 13 -13.81 -3.05 -15.78
N SER A 14 -13.01 -2.07 -16.20
CA SER A 14 -12.56 -1.96 -17.58
C SER A 14 -11.64 -3.12 -17.96
N GLN A 15 -11.56 -3.42 -19.26
CA GLN A 15 -10.68 -4.48 -19.77
C GLN A 15 -9.21 -4.19 -19.43
N GLU A 16 -8.77 -2.94 -19.61
CA GLU A 16 -7.40 -2.52 -19.29
C GLU A 16 -7.05 -2.75 -17.81
N LEU A 17 -7.97 -2.47 -16.88
CA LEU A 17 -7.74 -2.69 -15.46
C LEU A 17 -7.62 -4.19 -15.15
N LYS A 18 -8.47 -5.01 -15.75
CA LYS A 18 -8.41 -6.47 -15.61
C LYS A 18 -7.07 -7.03 -16.08
N ASP A 19 -6.56 -6.54 -17.20
CA ASP A 19 -5.29 -7.00 -17.77
C ASP A 19 -4.10 -6.62 -16.88
N LYS A 20 -4.10 -5.39 -16.32
CA LYS A 20 -3.09 -4.96 -15.32
C LYS A 20 -3.09 -5.84 -14.07
N ILE A 21 -4.28 -6.19 -13.55
CA ILE A 21 -4.39 -7.08 -12.38
C ILE A 21 -3.92 -8.50 -12.75
N ALA A 22 -4.23 -8.98 -13.96
CA ALA A 22 -3.79 -10.29 -14.44
C ALA A 22 -2.26 -10.39 -14.51
N GLU A 23 -1.60 -9.36 -15.02
CA GLU A 23 -0.15 -9.27 -15.12
C GLU A 23 0.50 -9.23 -13.74
N SER A 24 0.04 -8.32 -12.87
CA SER A 24 0.52 -8.23 -11.48
C SER A 24 0.35 -9.53 -10.70
N ALA A 25 -0.78 -10.23 -10.88
CA ALA A 25 -1.02 -11.50 -10.22
C ALA A 25 -0.06 -12.60 -10.69
N LYS A 26 0.30 -12.61 -11.99
CA LYS A 26 1.29 -13.54 -12.54
C LYS A 26 2.69 -13.26 -11.98
N GLU A 27 3.11 -12.00 -11.92
CA GLU A 27 4.42 -11.61 -11.37
C GLU A 27 4.55 -12.01 -9.90
N LEU A 28 3.47 -11.83 -9.12
CA LEU A 28 3.42 -12.15 -7.70
C LEU A 28 3.07 -13.62 -7.41
N ASN A 29 2.99 -14.48 -8.43
CA ASN A 29 2.64 -15.90 -8.33
C ASN A 29 1.36 -16.17 -7.51
N ARG A 30 0.34 -15.32 -7.67
CA ARG A 30 -0.95 -15.41 -6.95
C ARG A 30 -2.13 -15.42 -7.92
N SER A 31 -3.30 -15.87 -7.44
CA SER A 31 -4.52 -15.80 -8.24
C SER A 31 -4.97 -14.34 -8.41
N MET A 32 -5.69 -14.03 -9.49
CA MET A 32 -6.25 -12.70 -9.71
C MET A 32 -7.12 -12.23 -8.54
N ASN A 33 -7.91 -13.13 -7.95
CA ASN A 33 -8.74 -12.80 -6.79
C ASN A 33 -7.88 -12.52 -5.54
N ALA A 34 -6.81 -13.30 -5.33
CA ALA A 34 -5.88 -13.06 -4.22
C ALA A 34 -5.13 -11.73 -4.37
N ASP A 35 -4.79 -11.32 -5.60
CA ASP A 35 -4.18 -10.02 -5.89
C ASP A 35 -5.10 -8.86 -5.53
N ILE A 36 -6.36 -8.96 -5.96
CA ILE A 36 -7.40 -7.99 -5.66
C ILE A 36 -7.62 -7.87 -4.15
N VAL A 37 -7.79 -9.00 -3.46
CA VAL A 37 -8.01 -9.02 -2.01
C VAL A 37 -6.84 -8.38 -1.28
N ALA A 38 -5.60 -8.77 -1.60
CA ALA A 38 -4.42 -8.21 -0.96
C ALA A 38 -4.31 -6.69 -1.18
N ARG A 39 -4.57 -6.20 -2.40
CA ARG A 39 -4.57 -4.75 -2.67
C ARG A 39 -5.64 -4.00 -1.89
N LEU A 40 -6.82 -4.61 -1.73
CA LEU A 40 -7.89 -4.02 -0.92
C LEU A 40 -7.49 -3.98 0.55
N GLU A 41 -6.98 -5.09 1.10
CA GLU A 41 -6.45 -5.15 2.48
C GLU A 41 -5.35 -4.11 2.69
N GLU A 42 -4.38 -4.03 1.80
CA GLU A 42 -3.32 -3.02 1.80
C GLU A 42 -3.89 -1.59 1.77
N SER A 43 -4.98 -1.34 1.02
CA SER A 43 -5.60 -0.01 0.97
C SER A 43 -6.26 0.41 2.29
N PHE A 44 -6.66 -0.55 3.14
CA PHE A 44 -7.17 -0.30 4.49
C PHE A 44 -6.05 -0.27 5.53
N GLU A 45 -4.95 -1.00 5.31
CA GLU A 45 -3.78 -1.03 6.19
C GLU A 45 -2.81 0.12 5.98
N GLN A 46 -2.77 0.67 4.76
CA GLN A 46 -2.31 2.02 4.52
C GLN A 46 -3.28 2.93 5.25
N LYS A 47 -3.03 3.07 6.57
CA LYS A 47 -3.21 4.34 7.25
C LYS A 47 -2.68 5.33 6.24
N SER A 48 -3.59 6.11 5.69
CA SER A 48 -3.25 7.34 5.01
C SER A 48 -2.07 7.90 5.80
N PHE A 49 -1.03 8.37 5.13
CA PHE A 49 -0.28 9.44 5.78
C PHE A 49 -1.38 10.44 6.09
N GLU A 50 -1.93 10.40 7.30
CA GLU A 50 -2.90 11.35 7.77
C GLU A 50 -2.27 12.65 7.37
N SER A 51 -3.02 13.48 6.64
CA SER A 51 -2.57 14.79 6.18
C SER A 51 -1.52 15.30 7.15
N LEU A 52 -0.31 15.66 6.69
CA LEU A 52 0.80 15.99 7.60
C LEU A 52 0.39 16.98 8.70
N GLU A 53 -0.68 17.74 8.46
CA GLU A 53 -1.47 18.56 9.38
C GLU A 53 -1.91 17.87 10.69
N ASN A 54 -2.12 16.55 10.70
CA ASN A 54 -2.57 15.75 11.85
C ASN A 54 -1.40 15.07 12.58
N VAL A 55 -0.19 15.10 12.03
CA VAL A 55 0.99 14.50 12.66
C VAL A 55 1.69 15.56 13.51
N PRO A 56 1.91 15.33 14.82
CA PRO A 56 2.64 16.27 15.66
C PRO A 56 4.02 16.60 15.10
N THR A 57 4.36 17.89 15.05
CA THR A 57 5.65 18.37 14.52
C THR A 57 6.84 17.71 15.20
N GLU A 58 6.73 17.37 16.49
CA GLU A 58 7.79 16.69 17.24
C GLU A 58 8.11 15.31 16.68
N ASP A 59 7.11 14.54 16.26
CA ASP A 59 7.31 13.20 15.72
C ASP A 59 7.90 13.26 14.30
N LEU A 60 7.50 14.27 13.52
CA LEU A 60 8.12 14.58 12.23
C LEU A 60 9.60 14.97 12.40
N MET A 61 9.92 15.81 13.38
CA MET A 61 11.29 16.26 13.66
C MET A 61 12.18 15.11 14.13
N LYS A 62 11.66 14.18 14.94
CA LYS A 62 12.39 12.96 15.35
C LYS A 62 12.70 12.05 14.15
N GLU A 63 11.73 11.84 13.28
CA GLU A 63 11.94 10.99 12.09
C GLU A 63 12.92 11.63 11.10
N LEU A 64 12.86 12.95 10.90
CA LEU A 64 13.84 13.69 10.10
C LEU A 64 15.24 13.61 10.70
N ALA A 65 15.37 13.83 12.01
CA ALA A 65 16.66 13.70 12.70
C ALA A 65 17.24 12.30 12.52
N LYS A 66 16.42 11.25 12.68
CA LYS A 66 16.83 9.86 12.48
C LYS A 66 17.31 9.58 11.05
N ARG A 67 16.67 10.15 10.03
CA ARG A 67 17.09 9.96 8.62
C ARG A 67 18.30 10.80 8.24
N LEU A 68 18.48 11.95 8.88
CA LEU A 68 19.61 12.86 8.67
C LEU A 68 20.82 12.50 9.54
N ASP A 69 20.68 11.61 10.51
CA ASP A 69 21.77 11.07 11.33
C ASP A 69 22.68 10.20 10.46
N GLY A 70 23.62 10.85 9.76
CA GLY A 70 24.49 10.27 8.74
C GLY A 70 24.64 11.10 7.46
N PHE A 71 23.80 12.13 7.26
CA PHE A 71 23.94 13.08 6.16
C PHE A 71 24.83 14.26 6.57
N SER A 72 26.08 14.26 6.12
CA SER A 72 26.92 15.47 6.09
C SER A 72 26.44 16.34 4.93
N VAL A 73 25.63 17.37 5.22
CA VAL A 73 25.38 18.44 4.24
C VAL A 73 26.65 19.27 4.17
N VAL A 74 27.49 18.98 3.19
CA VAL A 74 28.58 19.89 2.81
C VAL A 74 27.93 21.12 2.20
N ALA A 75 27.73 22.15 3.03
CA ALA A 75 27.37 23.48 2.56
C ALA A 75 28.54 24.00 1.71
N LYS A 76 28.24 24.39 0.47
CA LYS A 76 29.20 24.98 -0.46
C LYS A 76 29.21 26.50 -0.33
#